data_AF-A0A914Y4R7-F1
#
_entry.id   AF-A0A914Y4R7-F1
#
_cell.length_a   1.000
_cell.length_b   1.000
_cell.length_c   1.000
_cell.angle_alpha   90.00
_cell.angle_beta   90.00
_cell.angle_gamma   90.00
#
_symmetry.space_group_name_H-M   'P 1'
#
loop_
_entity.id
_entity.type
_entity.pdbx_description
1 polymer ?
#
loop_
_entity_poly.entity_id
_entity_poly.type
_entity_poly.pdbx_seq_one_letter_code
_entity_poly.pdbx_strand_id
1 'polypeptide(L)'
;MLFLDLINPFFLSPSKKKAGLFDKIFGKTKEVKPDEETRLEAQPWYHGIRGREDILEDLLEPGDYLVRANQTEEKTTIVLNVNTKTGLSNYTLTFIHEQKKYGLGILIKEARRQNPLTNFAHIPRFENIVELVNYYKLNPLPCGNKLKRAITKPKWLIKHSQILYDPIADKIASGNFGSVYRGYFTKDAGEKIRAAIKVCNQESGGSECVKAAVAARESMMHEARLMSDYKFENVIAFFGVACDHPPIVLVMELCPGDSLENHLLADRGDTVNERVLYCYEASRGMRYLHIQGCIHSDLASRNCLISADGILKIADFGLSKFVDELNPSTAKLKIPIRKAQIIQKSDVWAYGVLIFEIFNKGGMPWPGDMPALPEITPATIKALVSKCWVVDLQKRTTFDECYQFLSDYLSSHSTEFPAIEKLAVNQISGVQRTFAFKEDPSELRNIQKTARRPTTTAREETVETGKQNSRTKSNHHRRKGVSKLTNLE
;
A
#
# COMPACT_ATOMS: atom_id res chain seq x y z
N MET A 1 36.65 -8.05 2.23
CA MET A 1 36.85 -9.51 2.15
C MET A 1 36.52 -10.12 3.50
N LEU A 2 35.22 -10.28 3.81
CA LEU A 2 34.60 -11.07 4.90
C LEU A 2 33.12 -10.64 5.01
N PHE A 3 32.28 -11.16 4.10
CA PHE A 3 30.83 -11.02 4.15
C PHE A 3 30.19 -12.25 3.48
N LEU A 4 30.59 -13.45 3.90
CA LEU A 4 30.12 -14.72 3.31
C LEU A 4 30.13 -15.92 4.30
N ASP A 5 29.75 -15.75 5.56
CA ASP A 5 29.71 -16.88 6.54
C ASP A 5 28.37 -17.08 7.27
N LEU A 6 27.23 -16.88 6.60
CA LEU A 6 25.90 -17.22 7.14
C LEU A 6 25.02 -18.08 6.21
N ILE A 7 25.64 -18.87 5.33
CA ILE A 7 24.98 -20.00 4.66
C ILE A 7 25.84 -21.24 4.89
N ASN A 8 25.26 -22.24 5.55
CA ASN A 8 25.88 -23.50 5.92
C ASN A 8 26.48 -24.22 4.68
N PRO A 9 27.66 -24.87 4.76
CA PRO A 9 28.33 -25.48 3.63
C PRO A 9 27.94 -26.96 3.52
N PHE A 10 27.37 -27.37 2.39
CA PHE A 10 27.56 -28.71 1.84
C PHE A 10 27.20 -28.70 0.35
N PHE A 11 28.19 -28.39 -0.48
CA PHE A 11 28.20 -28.83 -1.87
C PHE A 11 29.65 -29.00 -2.32
N LEU A 12 29.98 -30.23 -2.74
CA LEU A 12 30.93 -30.65 -3.78
C LEU A 12 30.75 -32.18 -3.89
N SER A 13 30.59 -32.88 -5.01
CA SER A 13 30.39 -32.62 -6.46
C SER A 13 30.10 -34.01 -7.12
N PRO A 14 30.11 -34.27 -8.46
CA PRO A 14 28.95 -34.82 -9.17
C PRO A 14 29.18 -36.21 -9.81
N SER A 15 28.13 -37.02 -10.01
CA SER A 15 27.94 -37.77 -11.28
C SER A 15 26.66 -38.63 -11.35
N LYS A 16 25.94 -38.40 -12.46
CA LYS A 16 25.20 -39.35 -13.32
C LYS A 16 23.91 -40.04 -12.84
N LYS A 17 22.83 -39.52 -13.45
CA LYS A 17 21.73 -40.20 -14.18
C LYS A 17 20.39 -40.47 -13.45
N LYS A 18 19.41 -39.63 -13.86
CA LYS A 18 18.03 -39.93 -14.29
C LYS A 18 17.13 -40.74 -13.34
N ALA A 19 16.19 -40.04 -12.71
CA ALA A 19 14.78 -40.05 -13.14
C ALA A 19 14.04 -38.88 -12.44
N GLY A 20 13.50 -37.96 -13.23
CA GLY A 20 12.28 -37.26 -12.80
C GLY A 20 11.09 -38.21 -12.96
N LEU A 21 9.90 -37.94 -12.45
CA LEU A 21 9.35 -36.68 -11.97
C LEU A 21 8.03 -37.10 -11.29
N PHE A 22 7.76 -36.58 -10.10
CA PHE A 22 6.44 -36.52 -9.44
C PHE A 22 5.71 -37.79 -8.93
N ASP A 23 5.75 -38.98 -9.55
CA ASP A 23 4.63 -39.92 -9.34
C ASP A 23 4.87 -41.21 -8.51
N LYS A 24 6.07 -41.53 -8.03
CA LYS A 24 6.30 -42.84 -7.37
C LYS A 24 6.23 -42.89 -5.84
N ILE A 25 6.06 -41.75 -5.16
CA ILE A 25 6.16 -41.67 -3.69
C ILE A 25 4.86 -41.27 -2.98
N PHE A 26 3.81 -40.84 -3.69
CA PHE A 26 2.51 -40.58 -3.05
C PHE A 26 1.76 -41.88 -2.70
N GLY A 27 2.35 -42.65 -1.78
CA GLY A 27 1.64 -43.46 -0.81
C GLY A 27 1.06 -42.57 0.28
N LYS A 28 -0.18 -42.88 0.66
CA LYS A 28 -1.02 -42.23 1.66
C LYS A 28 -0.27 -41.86 2.94
N THR A 29 -0.36 -40.61 3.39
CA THR A 29 -1.17 -40.13 4.53
C THR A 29 -0.88 -38.66 4.84
N LYS A 30 -1.89 -37.92 5.32
CA LYS A 30 -1.70 -36.58 5.93
C LYS A 30 -0.86 -36.72 7.20
N GLU A 31 0.45 -36.61 7.08
CA GLU A 31 1.30 -36.26 8.22
C GLU A 31 1.48 -34.74 8.22
N VAL A 32 1.00 -34.08 9.28
CA VAL A 32 1.38 -32.70 9.59
C VAL A 32 2.89 -32.71 9.82
N LYS A 33 3.65 -32.01 8.97
CA LYS A 33 5.11 -31.95 9.10
C LYS A 33 5.49 -31.31 10.44
N PRO A 34 6.44 -31.88 11.22
CA PRO A 34 6.87 -31.38 12.54
C PRO A 34 7.40 -29.93 12.59
N ASP A 35 7.58 -29.26 11.46
CA ASP A 35 8.23 -27.95 11.34
C ASP A 35 7.26 -26.75 11.48
N GLU A 36 5.98 -26.87 11.10
CA GLU A 36 5.06 -25.71 11.09
C GLU A 36 4.72 -25.19 12.50
N GLU A 37 4.65 -26.05 13.52
CA GLU A 37 4.27 -25.64 14.88
C GLU A 37 5.36 -24.80 15.57
N THR A 38 6.63 -25.03 15.22
CA THR A 38 7.78 -24.35 15.86
C THR A 38 8.38 -23.26 14.97
N ARG A 39 8.08 -23.27 13.66
CA ARG A 39 8.55 -22.26 12.71
C ARG A 39 7.84 -20.93 12.92
N LEU A 40 8.62 -19.85 13.03
CA LEU A 40 8.12 -18.51 13.33
C LEU A 40 7.23 -17.97 12.20
N GLU A 41 7.64 -18.14 10.95
CA GLU A 41 6.95 -17.66 9.75
C GLU A 41 5.56 -18.31 9.58
N ALA A 42 5.40 -19.52 10.10
CA ALA A 42 4.15 -20.26 10.09
C ALA A 42 3.13 -19.75 11.11
N GLN A 43 3.57 -18.99 12.12
CA GLN A 43 2.71 -18.55 13.21
C GLN A 43 1.72 -17.49 12.75
N PRO A 44 0.43 -17.60 13.10
CA PRO A 44 -0.59 -16.64 12.69
C PRO A 44 -0.38 -15.26 13.31
N TRP A 45 0.33 -15.20 14.44
CA TRP A 45 0.64 -13.96 15.17
C TRP A 45 1.98 -13.33 14.78
N TYR A 46 2.72 -13.93 13.85
CA TYR A 46 3.98 -13.37 13.34
C TYR A 46 3.75 -12.62 12.04
N HIS A 47 3.91 -11.29 12.05
CA HIS A 47 3.53 -10.41 10.95
C HIS A 47 4.72 -10.05 10.03
N GLY A 48 5.80 -10.83 10.06
CA GLY A 48 6.97 -10.58 9.21
C GLY A 48 7.62 -9.22 9.48
N ILE A 49 8.21 -8.62 8.45
CA ILE A 49 8.90 -7.34 8.51
C ILE A 49 7.88 -6.20 8.35
N ARG A 50 7.41 -5.68 9.49
CA ARG A 50 6.47 -4.54 9.56
C ARG A 50 6.98 -3.41 10.44
N GLY A 51 6.70 -2.19 10.00
CA GLY A 51 6.94 -0.96 10.74
C GLY A 51 6.04 -0.85 11.97
N ARG A 52 6.41 0.04 12.88
CA ARG A 52 5.63 0.28 14.11
C ARG A 52 4.27 0.89 13.80
N GLU A 53 4.23 1.88 12.90
CA GLU A 53 3.00 2.58 12.56
C GLU A 53 1.96 1.62 11.96
N ASP A 54 2.42 0.63 11.20
CA ASP A 54 1.60 -0.35 10.50
C ASP A 54 0.71 -1.15 11.45
N ILE A 55 1.19 -1.43 12.65
CA ILE A 55 0.56 -2.36 13.59
C ILE A 55 -0.31 -1.64 14.63
N LEU A 56 -0.32 -0.31 14.63
CA LEU A 56 -1.10 0.46 15.61
C LEU A 56 -2.59 0.24 15.41
N GLU A 57 -3.04 0.16 14.17
CA GLU A 57 -4.45 -0.09 13.82
C GLU A 57 -4.87 -1.55 14.05
N ASP A 58 -3.90 -2.46 14.13
CA ASP A 58 -4.13 -3.89 14.39
C ASP A 58 -4.36 -4.19 15.88
N LEU A 59 -3.83 -3.35 16.78
CA LEU A 59 -3.71 -3.61 18.23
C LEU A 59 -4.67 -2.72 19.03
N LEU A 60 -5.96 -3.06 19.03
CA LEU A 60 -7.04 -2.19 19.52
C LEU A 60 -7.33 -2.31 21.02
N GLU A 61 -7.22 -3.51 21.59
CA GLU A 61 -7.64 -3.81 22.96
C GLU A 61 -6.46 -4.15 23.89
N PRO A 62 -6.52 -3.79 25.19
CA PRO A 62 -5.47 -4.16 26.15
C PRO A 62 -5.29 -5.68 26.30
N GLY A 63 -4.12 -6.16 25.89
CA GLY A 63 -3.74 -7.58 25.81
C GLY A 63 -3.69 -8.13 24.39
N ASP A 64 -4.08 -7.33 23.38
CA ASP A 64 -3.78 -7.62 21.98
C ASP A 64 -2.27 -7.67 21.77
N TYR A 65 -1.81 -8.66 21.01
CA TYR A 65 -0.40 -8.82 20.73
C TYR A 65 -0.12 -9.44 19.36
N LEU A 66 1.07 -9.12 18.85
CA LEU A 66 1.65 -9.73 17.66
C LEU A 66 3.18 -9.66 17.74
N VAL A 67 3.85 -10.48 16.95
CA VAL A 67 5.31 -10.47 16.81
C VAL A 67 5.68 -10.00 15.41
N ARG A 68 6.71 -9.18 15.30
CA ARG A 68 7.23 -8.70 14.00
C ARG A 68 8.75 -8.68 14.00
N ALA A 69 9.33 -8.72 12.81
CA ALA A 69 10.72 -8.36 12.60
C ALA A 69 10.83 -6.84 12.38
N ASN A 70 11.75 -6.22 13.09
CA ASN A 70 12.16 -4.83 12.88
C ASN A 70 13.57 -4.84 12.28
N GLN A 71 13.69 -4.46 11.01
CA GLN A 71 14.96 -4.41 10.31
C GLN A 71 15.46 -2.97 10.26
N THR A 72 16.55 -2.72 10.98
CA THR A 72 17.33 -1.46 10.91
C THR A 72 18.56 -1.67 10.03
N GLU A 73 19.31 -0.60 9.78
CA GLU A 73 20.54 -0.68 8.98
C GLU A 73 21.54 -1.72 9.50
N GLU A 74 21.66 -1.86 10.83
CA GLU A 74 22.72 -2.68 11.43
C GLU A 74 22.27 -4.09 11.82
N LYS A 75 20.95 -4.32 11.96
CA LYS A 75 20.42 -5.56 12.53
C LYS A 75 18.93 -5.75 12.27
N THR A 76 18.53 -7.01 12.27
CA THR A 76 17.14 -7.44 12.39
C THR A 76 16.86 -7.86 13.82
N THR A 77 15.86 -7.26 14.45
CA THR A 77 15.41 -7.63 15.79
C THR A 77 13.97 -8.08 15.76
N ILE A 78 13.66 -9.19 16.42
CA ILE A 78 12.29 -9.61 16.62
C ILE A 78 11.69 -8.86 17.82
N VAL A 79 10.47 -8.38 17.67
CA VAL A 79 9.77 -7.58 18.68
C VAL A 79 8.38 -8.17 18.90
N LEU A 80 8.08 -8.49 20.16
CA LEU A 80 6.72 -8.78 20.64
C LEU A 80 6.07 -7.44 21.02
N ASN A 81 5.01 -7.08 20.31
CA ASN A 81 4.26 -5.84 20.52
C ASN A 81 2.98 -6.20 21.27
N VAL A 82 2.66 -5.45 22.32
CA VAL A 82 1.49 -5.70 23.17
C VAL A 82 0.78 -4.37 23.43
N ASN A 83 -0.51 -4.29 23.14
CA ASN A 83 -1.32 -3.17 23.58
C ASN A 83 -1.58 -3.30 25.08
N THR A 84 -1.28 -2.25 25.84
CA THR A 84 -1.44 -2.23 27.29
C THR A 84 -2.37 -1.08 27.68
N LYS A 85 -2.76 -1.03 28.96
CA LYS A 85 -3.58 0.09 29.47
C LYS A 85 -2.91 1.45 29.32
N THR A 86 -1.58 1.49 29.21
CA THR A 86 -0.78 2.70 29.05
C THR A 86 -0.30 2.93 27.61
N GLY A 87 -0.81 2.15 26.65
CA GLY A 87 -0.44 2.21 25.23
C GLY A 87 0.45 1.03 24.78
N LEU A 88 1.06 1.18 23.61
CA LEU A 88 1.85 0.11 22.98
C LEU A 88 3.18 -0.14 23.73
N SER A 89 3.36 -1.37 24.21
CA SER A 89 4.63 -1.87 24.77
C SER A 89 5.38 -2.74 23.77
N ASN A 90 6.69 -2.54 23.67
CA ASN A 90 7.57 -3.24 22.74
C ASN A 90 8.61 -4.08 23.52
N TYR A 91 8.55 -5.39 23.36
CA TYR A 91 9.47 -6.33 23.99
C TYR A 91 10.39 -6.94 22.93
N THR A 92 11.65 -6.46 22.89
CA THR A 92 12.67 -7.07 22.00
C THR A 92 12.97 -8.49 22.47
N LEU A 93 12.93 -9.44 21.53
CA LEU A 93 13.35 -10.82 21.75
C LEU A 93 14.81 -10.95 21.34
N THR A 94 15.65 -11.39 22.27
CA THR A 94 17.11 -11.44 22.09
C THR A 94 17.58 -12.88 22.08
N PHE A 95 18.45 -13.21 21.13
CA PHE A 95 19.18 -14.46 21.12
C PHE A 95 20.43 -14.36 21.99
N ILE A 96 20.58 -15.30 22.92
CA ILE A 96 21.71 -15.41 23.84
C ILE A 96 22.70 -16.40 23.22
N HIS A 97 23.70 -15.88 22.52
CA HIS A 97 24.64 -16.68 21.73
C HIS A 97 25.36 -17.75 22.56
N GLU A 98 25.76 -17.44 23.80
CA GLU A 98 26.52 -18.40 24.63
C GLU A 98 25.71 -19.66 24.97
N GLN A 99 24.37 -19.56 24.95
CA GLN A 99 23.46 -20.60 25.40
C GLN A 99 22.55 -21.13 24.28
N LYS A 100 22.62 -20.51 23.10
CA LYS A 100 21.75 -20.78 21.94
C LYS A 100 20.25 -20.73 22.25
N LYS A 101 19.83 -19.80 23.12
CA LYS A 101 18.42 -19.65 23.54
C LYS A 101 17.90 -18.24 23.34
N TYR A 102 16.59 -18.10 23.25
CA TYR A 102 15.89 -16.81 23.19
C TYR A 102 15.37 -16.38 24.57
N GLY A 103 15.37 -15.07 24.82
CA GLY A 103 14.76 -14.49 26.01
C GLY A 103 14.32 -13.04 25.78
N LEU A 104 13.64 -12.46 26.78
CA LEU A 104 13.28 -11.05 26.73
C LEU A 104 14.50 -10.16 26.92
N GLY A 105 14.77 -9.30 25.94
CA GLY A 105 15.94 -8.44 25.91
C GLY A 105 16.02 -7.48 27.10
N ILE A 106 14.89 -7.04 27.65
CA ILE A 106 14.87 -6.19 28.85
C ILE A 106 15.43 -6.93 30.08
N LEU A 107 15.03 -8.19 30.30
CA LEU A 107 15.50 -9.00 31.42
C LEU A 107 16.99 -9.35 31.27
N ILE A 108 17.41 -9.67 30.05
CA ILE A 108 18.82 -9.98 29.73
C ILE A 108 19.71 -8.75 29.99
N LYS A 109 19.28 -7.56 29.54
CA LYS A 109 20.02 -6.31 29.77
C LYS A 109 20.10 -5.98 31.26
N GLU A 110 19.01 -6.19 32.00
CA GLU A 110 18.97 -5.93 33.44
C GLU A 110 19.93 -6.85 34.21
N ALA A 111 19.95 -8.16 33.92
CA ALA A 111 20.88 -9.09 34.55
C ALA A 111 22.35 -8.75 34.25
N ARG A 112 22.69 -8.44 32.99
CA ARG A 112 24.05 -8.04 32.61
C ARG A 112 24.50 -6.76 33.33
N ARG A 113 23.59 -5.81 33.56
CA ARG A 113 23.88 -4.58 34.31
C ARG A 113 24.17 -4.86 35.79
N GLN A 114 23.48 -5.83 36.39
CA GLN A 114 23.68 -6.20 37.79
C GLN A 114 24.99 -6.99 38.01
N ASN A 115 25.34 -7.89 37.09
CA ASN A 115 26.60 -8.62 37.12
C ASN A 115 27.03 -9.01 35.69
N PRO A 116 28.15 -8.49 35.15
CA PRO A 116 28.62 -8.83 33.80
C PRO A 116 28.92 -10.32 33.57
N LEU A 117 29.20 -11.08 34.64
CA LEU A 117 29.47 -12.52 34.61
C LEU A 117 28.22 -13.36 34.92
N THR A 118 27.01 -12.78 34.86
CA THR A 118 25.78 -13.48 35.26
C THR A 118 25.55 -14.75 34.44
N ASN A 119 25.37 -15.86 35.15
CA ASN A 119 24.70 -17.03 34.60
C ASN A 119 23.19 -16.74 34.63
N PHE A 120 22.54 -16.61 33.46
CA PHE A 120 21.12 -16.27 33.28
C PHE A 120 20.11 -17.31 33.86
N ALA A 121 20.46 -18.00 34.94
CA ALA A 121 19.73 -19.12 35.53
C ALA A 121 18.30 -18.74 35.94
N HIS A 122 18.09 -17.53 36.46
CA HIS A 122 16.78 -17.07 36.94
C HIS A 122 15.91 -16.41 35.84
N ILE A 123 16.43 -16.22 34.64
CA ILE A 123 15.69 -15.60 33.53
C ILE A 123 15.11 -16.71 32.64
N PRO A 124 13.79 -16.70 32.36
CA PRO A 124 13.18 -17.62 31.41
C PRO A 124 13.84 -17.53 30.03
N ARG A 125 14.21 -18.69 29.48
CA ARG A 125 14.93 -18.85 28.20
C ARG A 125 14.39 -20.05 27.45
N PHE A 126 14.31 -19.94 26.14
CA PHE A 126 13.56 -20.87 25.28
C PHE A 126 14.37 -21.27 24.06
N GLU A 127 14.12 -22.45 23.49
CA GLU A 127 14.86 -22.92 22.32
C GLU A 127 14.48 -22.11 21.06
N ASN A 128 13.24 -21.64 21.01
CA ASN A 128 12.71 -20.84 19.90
C ASN A 128 11.75 -19.74 20.38
N ILE A 129 11.41 -18.83 19.47
CA ILE A 129 10.50 -17.71 19.75
C ILE A 129 9.07 -18.18 20.02
N VAL A 130 8.63 -19.30 19.42
CA VAL A 130 7.28 -19.83 19.61
C VAL A 130 7.07 -20.29 21.05
N GLU A 131 8.02 -21.04 21.60
CA GLU A 131 8.06 -21.44 23.01
C GLU A 131 8.07 -20.22 23.95
N LEU A 132 8.89 -19.21 23.64
CA LEU A 132 8.93 -17.97 24.41
C LEU A 132 7.56 -17.31 24.47
N VAL A 133 6.88 -17.16 23.32
CA VAL A 133 5.55 -16.55 23.26
C VAL A 133 4.53 -17.43 23.99
N ASN A 134 4.58 -18.75 23.81
CA ASN A 134 3.69 -19.69 24.48
C ASN A 134 3.83 -19.62 26.01
N TYR A 135 5.05 -19.46 26.52
CA TYR A 135 5.27 -19.23 27.95
C TYR A 135 4.60 -17.93 28.43
N TYR A 136 4.77 -16.82 27.72
CA TYR A 136 4.18 -15.52 28.10
C TYR A 136 2.68 -15.38 27.78
N LYS A 137 2.06 -16.35 27.10
CA LYS A 137 0.59 -16.49 27.07
C LYS A 137 0.03 -16.87 28.45
N LEU A 138 0.80 -17.66 29.21
CA LEU A 138 0.39 -18.18 30.51
C LEU A 138 0.99 -17.40 31.68
N ASN A 139 2.10 -16.70 31.45
CA ASN A 139 2.86 -15.99 32.48
C ASN A 139 2.89 -14.48 32.22
N PRO A 140 2.90 -13.63 33.26
CA PRO A 140 2.97 -12.19 33.08
C PRO A 140 4.29 -11.77 32.44
N LEU A 141 4.21 -10.79 31.54
CA LEU A 141 5.35 -10.04 31.02
C LEU A 141 5.89 -9.10 32.11
N PRO A 142 7.12 -8.56 31.92
CA PRO A 142 7.63 -7.47 32.76
C PRO A 142 6.61 -6.34 32.90
N CYS A 143 6.54 -5.74 34.09
CA CYS A 143 5.55 -4.75 34.49
C CYS A 143 4.10 -5.28 34.63
N GLY A 144 3.89 -6.60 34.62
CA GLY A 144 2.59 -7.23 34.89
C GLY A 144 1.64 -7.30 33.69
N ASN A 145 2.12 -6.94 32.50
CA ASN A 145 1.34 -7.04 31.26
C ASN A 145 1.03 -8.50 30.91
N LYS A 146 -0.07 -8.75 30.20
CA LYS A 146 -0.50 -10.11 29.83
C LYS A 146 -0.85 -10.18 28.35
N LEU A 147 -0.43 -11.26 27.71
CA LEU A 147 -0.88 -11.62 26.36
C LEU A 147 -2.29 -12.23 26.46
N LYS A 148 -3.27 -11.66 25.76
CA LYS A 148 -4.66 -12.15 25.78
C LYS A 148 -5.14 -12.61 24.41
N ARG A 149 -5.06 -11.73 23.41
CA ARG A 149 -5.57 -11.99 22.07
C ARG A 149 -4.43 -11.85 21.06
N ALA A 150 -4.14 -12.96 20.38
CA ALA A 150 -3.18 -12.96 19.29
C ALA A 150 -3.83 -12.31 18.08
N ILE A 151 -3.25 -11.25 17.55
CA ILE A 151 -3.70 -10.69 16.27
C ILE A 151 -3.19 -11.61 15.15
N THR A 152 -4.09 -12.01 14.27
CA THR A 152 -3.74 -12.87 13.13
C THR A 152 -3.31 -12.02 11.94
N LYS A 153 -2.37 -12.53 11.13
CA LYS A 153 -1.96 -11.89 9.86
C LYS A 153 -3.18 -11.52 9.01
N PRO A 154 -3.26 -10.28 8.48
CA PRO A 154 -4.33 -9.92 7.56
C PRO A 154 -4.18 -10.70 6.25
N LYS A 155 -5.29 -10.90 5.51
CA LYS A 155 -5.31 -11.73 4.29
C LYS A 155 -4.39 -11.23 3.18
N TRP A 156 -4.10 -9.94 3.15
CA TRP A 156 -3.18 -9.34 2.18
C TRP A 156 -1.70 -9.60 2.52
N LEU A 157 -1.39 -10.09 3.73
CA LEU A 157 -0.05 -10.49 4.14
C LEU A 157 0.16 -11.98 3.77
N ILE A 158 0.63 -12.19 2.55
CA ILE A 158 0.80 -13.52 1.95
C ILE A 158 2.18 -14.09 2.26
N LYS A 159 2.35 -15.40 2.04
CA LYS A 159 3.64 -16.08 2.25
C LYS A 159 4.51 -16.04 1.01
N HIS A 160 5.83 -15.95 1.17
CA HIS A 160 6.79 -16.09 0.07
C HIS A 160 6.62 -17.41 -0.71
N SER A 161 6.26 -18.50 -0.02
CA SER A 161 6.02 -19.81 -0.64
C SER A 161 4.81 -19.86 -1.58
N GLN A 162 3.94 -18.85 -1.57
CA GLN A 162 2.81 -18.71 -2.48
C GLN A 162 3.20 -18.07 -3.82
N ILE A 163 4.44 -17.57 -3.94
CA ILE A 163 4.90 -16.78 -5.08
C ILE A 163 5.92 -17.59 -5.87
N LEU A 164 5.77 -17.62 -7.19
CA LEU A 164 6.69 -18.29 -8.12
C LEU A 164 7.02 -17.37 -9.29
N TYR A 165 8.31 -17.09 -9.50
CA TYR A 165 8.83 -16.34 -10.65
C TYR A 165 10.30 -16.70 -10.88
N ASP A 166 10.77 -16.55 -12.12
CA ASP A 166 12.19 -16.66 -12.47
C ASP A 166 12.85 -15.26 -12.43
N PRO A 167 13.83 -15.01 -11.54
CA PRO A 167 14.46 -13.70 -11.39
C PRO A 167 15.35 -13.29 -12.58
N ILE A 168 15.59 -14.18 -13.55
CA ILE A 168 16.37 -13.92 -14.76
C ILE A 168 15.43 -13.86 -15.96
N ALA A 169 14.61 -14.89 -16.16
CA ALA A 169 13.82 -15.04 -17.38
C ALA A 169 12.53 -14.21 -17.40
N ASP A 170 11.92 -13.94 -16.24
CA ASP A 170 10.58 -13.34 -16.18
C ASP A 170 10.58 -11.82 -15.97
N LYS A 171 11.74 -11.15 -16.01
CA LYS A 171 11.82 -9.71 -15.74
C LYS A 171 11.09 -8.91 -16.83
N ILE A 172 10.10 -8.10 -16.43
CA ILE A 172 9.30 -7.26 -17.34
C ILE A 172 9.65 -5.77 -17.23
N ALA A 173 10.01 -5.30 -16.04
CA ALA A 173 10.33 -3.87 -15.84
C ALA A 173 11.34 -3.67 -14.70
N SER A 174 11.96 -2.49 -14.67
CA SER A 174 12.74 -1.98 -13.54
C SER A 174 12.27 -0.57 -13.22
N GLY A 175 12.09 -0.27 -11.93
CA GLY A 175 11.78 1.07 -11.46
C GLY A 175 12.65 1.46 -10.27
N ASN A 176 12.42 2.66 -9.73
CA ASN A 176 13.21 3.22 -8.63
C ASN A 176 13.21 2.35 -7.36
N PHE A 177 12.11 1.64 -7.09
CA PHE A 177 11.90 0.89 -5.85
C PHE A 177 12.03 -0.63 -6.00
N GLY A 178 12.27 -1.14 -7.21
CA GLY A 178 12.27 -2.58 -7.45
C GLY A 178 12.26 -2.99 -8.91
N SER A 179 12.40 -4.30 -9.12
CA SER A 179 12.18 -4.94 -10.42
C SER A 179 10.84 -5.65 -10.43
N VAL A 180 10.14 -5.63 -11.56
CA VAL A 180 8.86 -6.32 -11.74
C VAL A 180 9.07 -7.53 -12.64
N TYR A 181 8.50 -8.66 -12.24
CA TYR A 181 8.59 -9.94 -12.93
C TYR A 181 7.21 -10.46 -13.26
N ARG A 182 7.09 -11.21 -14.36
CA ARG A 182 5.96 -12.09 -14.56
C ARG A 182 6.07 -13.28 -13.62
N GLY A 183 4.95 -13.77 -13.11
CA GLY A 183 4.98 -14.94 -12.24
C GLY A 183 3.60 -15.51 -11.98
N TYR A 184 3.55 -16.30 -10.91
CA TYR A 184 2.33 -16.92 -10.43
C TYR A 184 2.18 -16.73 -8.93
N PHE A 185 0.94 -16.50 -8.51
CA PHE A 185 0.52 -16.48 -7.12
C PHE A 185 -0.46 -17.62 -6.87
N THR A 186 -0.23 -18.38 -5.79
CA THR A 186 -1.10 -19.48 -5.37
C THR A 186 -1.90 -19.06 -4.14
N LYS A 187 -3.21 -18.87 -4.32
CA LYS A 187 -4.13 -18.55 -3.22
C LYS A 187 -4.19 -19.71 -2.22
N ASP A 188 -4.66 -19.43 -0.99
CA ASP A 188 -4.79 -20.46 0.05
C ASP A 188 -5.68 -21.65 -0.36
N ALA A 189 -6.63 -21.42 -1.27
CA ALA A 189 -7.48 -22.48 -1.84
C ALA A 189 -6.76 -23.38 -2.88
N GLY A 190 -5.49 -23.13 -3.17
CA GLY A 190 -4.69 -23.85 -4.17
C GLY A 190 -4.83 -23.33 -5.60
N GLU A 191 -5.68 -22.31 -5.83
CA GLU A 191 -5.85 -21.67 -7.13
C GLU A 191 -4.58 -20.90 -7.51
N LYS A 192 -3.99 -21.25 -8.66
CA LYS A 192 -2.80 -20.60 -9.20
C LYS A 192 -3.20 -19.57 -10.26
N ILE A 193 -2.85 -18.31 -10.04
CA ILE A 193 -3.15 -17.19 -10.94
C ILE A 193 -1.86 -16.56 -11.47
N ARG A 194 -1.90 -16.04 -12.71
CA ARG A 194 -0.80 -15.22 -13.25
C ARG A 194 -0.77 -13.88 -12.52
N ALA A 195 0.42 -13.40 -12.22
CA ALA A 195 0.61 -12.18 -11.44
C ALA A 195 1.86 -11.40 -11.90
N ALA A 196 1.84 -10.10 -11.64
CA ALA A 196 3.03 -9.25 -11.66
C ALA A 196 3.64 -9.25 -10.25
N ILE A 197 4.93 -9.55 -10.18
CA ILE A 197 5.69 -9.74 -8.94
C ILE A 197 6.70 -8.60 -8.84
N LYS A 198 6.41 -7.58 -8.03
CA LYS A 198 7.30 -6.44 -7.78
C LYS A 198 8.20 -6.79 -6.59
N VAL A 199 9.50 -6.92 -6.83
CA VAL A 199 10.49 -7.30 -5.83
C VAL A 199 11.31 -6.07 -5.46
N CYS A 200 11.36 -5.76 -4.16
CA CYS A 200 12.17 -4.65 -3.67
C CYS A 200 13.65 -4.92 -3.96
N ASN A 201 14.34 -3.98 -4.60
CA ASN A 201 15.77 -4.13 -4.88
C ASN A 201 16.54 -4.24 -3.54
N GLN A 202 17.32 -5.30 -3.40
CA GLN A 202 18.35 -5.40 -2.35
C GLN A 202 19.69 -5.09 -3.00
N GLU A 203 20.14 -3.84 -2.94
CA GLU A 203 21.47 -3.54 -3.42
C GLU A 203 22.52 -3.98 -2.40
N SER A 204 23.57 -4.61 -2.95
CA SER A 204 24.61 -5.31 -2.23
C SER A 204 25.75 -4.35 -1.87
N GLY A 205 25.98 -4.12 -0.58
CA GLY A 205 27.26 -3.66 -0.02
C GLY A 205 27.47 -2.13 0.07
N GLY A 206 27.42 -1.61 1.30
CA GLY A 206 27.75 -0.21 1.65
C GLY A 206 26.76 0.40 2.65
N SER A 207 27.19 1.26 3.57
CA SER A 207 26.29 1.87 4.58
C SER A 207 25.20 2.76 3.96
N GLU A 208 25.52 3.45 2.86
CA GLU A 208 24.57 4.30 2.13
C GLU A 208 23.52 3.45 1.35
N CYS A 209 23.94 2.29 0.82
CA CYS A 209 23.07 1.31 0.18
C CYS A 209 22.04 0.70 1.16
N VAL A 210 22.41 0.54 2.43
CA VAL A 210 21.50 -0.02 3.45
C VAL A 210 20.38 0.96 3.80
N LYS A 211 20.65 2.26 3.86
CA LYS A 211 19.60 3.30 4.06
C LYS A 211 18.59 3.29 2.92
N ALA A 212 19.08 3.24 1.68
CA ALA A 212 18.23 3.15 0.51
C ALA A 212 17.36 1.88 0.53
N ALA A 213 17.92 0.73 0.95
CA ALA A 213 17.17 -0.52 1.07
C ALA A 213 16.08 -0.47 2.15
N VAL A 214 16.33 0.17 3.30
CA VAL A 214 15.31 0.38 4.34
C VAL A 214 14.20 1.31 3.84
N ALA A 215 14.56 2.41 3.18
CA ALA A 215 13.58 3.35 2.62
C ALA A 215 12.73 2.71 1.50
N ALA A 216 13.35 1.94 0.60
CA ALA A 216 12.65 1.20 -0.46
C ALA A 216 11.67 0.17 0.13
N ARG A 217 12.08 -0.54 1.20
CA ARG A 217 11.22 -1.46 1.94
C ARG A 217 10.02 -0.75 2.56
N GLU A 218 10.25 0.38 3.23
CA GLU A 218 9.17 1.16 3.85
C GLU A 218 8.20 1.71 2.81
N SER A 219 8.72 2.21 1.69
CA SER A 219 7.92 2.64 0.53
C SER A 219 7.08 1.50 -0.05
N MET A 220 7.64 0.31 -0.23
CA MET A 220 6.87 -0.85 -0.74
C MET A 220 5.81 -1.34 0.25
N MET A 221 6.09 -1.31 1.55
CA MET A 221 5.10 -1.66 2.59
C MET A 221 4.01 -0.60 2.74
N HIS A 222 4.31 0.65 2.42
CA HIS A 222 3.35 1.75 2.34
C HIS A 222 2.44 1.58 1.12
N GLU A 223 3.03 1.33 -0.05
CA GLU A 223 2.32 1.01 -1.29
C GLU A 223 1.35 -0.17 -1.11
N ALA A 224 1.83 -1.28 -0.53
CA ALA A 224 1.00 -2.45 -0.23
C ALA A 224 -0.21 -2.12 0.65
N ARG A 225 -0.04 -1.22 1.63
CA ARG A 225 -1.13 -0.81 2.53
C ARG A 225 -2.17 0.03 1.83
N LEU A 226 -1.75 1.02 1.05
CA LEU A 226 -2.66 1.81 0.21
C LEU A 226 -3.50 0.89 -0.68
N MET A 227 -2.81 0.00 -1.42
CA MET A 227 -3.45 -0.90 -2.37
C MET A 227 -4.37 -1.94 -1.71
N SER A 228 -4.11 -2.31 -0.44
CA SER A 228 -4.92 -3.31 0.28
C SER A 228 -6.38 -2.93 0.47
N ASP A 229 -6.70 -1.63 0.40
CA ASP A 229 -8.06 -1.10 0.53
C ASP A 229 -8.76 -0.88 -0.81
N TYR A 230 -8.03 -0.97 -1.93
CA TYR A 230 -8.56 -0.61 -3.24
C TYR A 230 -9.05 -1.82 -4.01
N LYS A 231 -10.31 -1.77 -4.41
CA LYS A 231 -10.93 -2.77 -5.26
C LYS A 231 -11.86 -2.10 -6.25
N PHE A 232 -11.33 -1.84 -7.44
CA PHE A 232 -12.07 -1.20 -8.51
C PHE A 232 -11.53 -1.62 -9.87
N GLU A 233 -12.39 -1.61 -10.90
CA GLU A 233 -12.07 -2.20 -12.20
C GLU A 233 -10.91 -1.47 -12.92
N ASN A 234 -10.92 -0.13 -12.90
CA ASN A 234 -9.85 0.72 -13.46
C ASN A 234 -8.73 1.05 -12.47
N VAL A 235 -8.56 0.25 -11.41
CA VAL A 235 -7.40 0.30 -10.53
C VAL A 235 -6.74 -1.08 -10.56
N ILE A 236 -5.41 -1.13 -10.60
CA ILE A 236 -4.68 -2.40 -10.64
C ILE A 236 -5.06 -3.27 -9.44
N ALA A 237 -5.43 -4.53 -9.66
CA ALA A 237 -5.82 -5.38 -8.55
C ALA A 237 -4.58 -5.83 -7.76
N PHE A 238 -4.65 -5.67 -6.45
CA PHE A 238 -3.64 -6.12 -5.51
C PHE A 238 -4.02 -7.49 -4.93
N PHE A 239 -3.06 -8.41 -4.92
CA PHE A 239 -3.28 -9.76 -4.39
C PHE A 239 -2.63 -9.95 -3.03
N GLY A 240 -1.53 -9.26 -2.73
CA GLY A 240 -0.89 -9.30 -1.42
C GLY A 240 0.57 -8.85 -1.43
N VAL A 241 1.15 -8.79 -0.24
CA VAL A 241 2.58 -8.56 -0.03
C VAL A 241 3.17 -9.68 0.83
N ALA A 242 4.31 -10.21 0.42
CA ALA A 242 5.10 -11.15 1.20
C ALA A 242 6.25 -10.40 1.89
N CYS A 243 6.26 -10.45 3.22
CA CYS A 243 7.27 -9.82 4.05
C CYS A 243 7.76 -10.71 5.19
N ASP A 244 7.54 -12.03 5.13
CA ASP A 244 8.03 -12.95 6.16
C ASP A 244 9.56 -12.87 6.32
N HIS A 245 10.28 -12.70 5.21
CA HIS A 245 11.71 -12.40 5.16
C HIS A 245 12.03 -11.49 3.95
N PRO A 246 13.25 -10.93 3.84
CA PRO A 246 13.65 -10.20 2.64
C PRO A 246 13.88 -11.16 1.45
N PRO A 247 13.76 -10.66 0.20
CA PRO A 247 13.24 -9.35 -0.18
C PRO A 247 11.73 -9.23 0.06
N ILE A 248 11.23 -8.00 0.22
CA ILE A 248 9.77 -7.75 0.20
C ILE A 248 9.28 -7.92 -1.22
N VAL A 249 8.14 -8.60 -1.36
CA VAL A 249 7.54 -8.91 -2.66
C VAL A 249 6.09 -8.49 -2.67
N LEU A 250 5.72 -7.61 -3.60
CA LEU A 250 4.37 -7.15 -3.83
C LEU A 250 3.77 -7.87 -5.05
N VAL A 251 2.55 -8.37 -4.92
CA VAL A 251 1.89 -9.22 -5.92
C VAL A 251 0.62 -8.54 -6.42
N MET A 252 0.55 -8.34 -7.73
CA MET A 252 -0.53 -7.63 -8.42
C MET A 252 -1.05 -8.44 -9.60
N GLU A 253 -2.18 -8.00 -10.14
CA GLU A 253 -2.67 -8.38 -11.46
C GLU A 253 -1.59 -8.17 -12.52
N LEU A 254 -1.45 -9.15 -13.42
CA LEU A 254 -0.59 -9.04 -14.59
C LEU A 254 -1.39 -8.44 -15.75
N CYS A 255 -0.97 -7.27 -16.22
CA CYS A 255 -1.54 -6.59 -17.38
C CYS A 255 -0.71 -6.92 -18.64
N PRO A 256 -1.16 -7.83 -19.52
CA PRO A 256 -0.40 -8.22 -20.72
C PRO A 256 -0.38 -7.12 -21.78
N GLY A 257 -1.25 -6.11 -21.69
CA GLY A 257 -1.27 -4.97 -22.60
C GLY A 257 -0.20 -3.92 -22.31
N ASP A 258 0.64 -4.14 -21.29
CA ASP A 258 1.72 -3.23 -20.85
C ASP A 258 1.20 -1.84 -20.48
N SER A 259 2.09 -0.85 -20.38
CA SER A 259 1.73 0.55 -20.16
C SER A 259 0.99 1.15 -21.36
N LEU A 260 0.08 2.08 -21.05
CA LEU A 260 -0.63 2.86 -22.07
C LEU A 260 0.36 3.67 -22.91
N GLU A 261 1.44 4.16 -22.32
CA GLU A 261 2.55 4.81 -23.05
C GLU A 261 3.10 3.90 -24.16
N ASN A 262 3.50 2.67 -23.81
CA ASN A 262 4.03 1.70 -24.79
C ASN A 262 2.98 1.34 -25.85
N HIS A 263 1.72 1.20 -25.46
CA HIS A 263 0.62 0.96 -26.39
C HIS A 263 0.44 2.09 -27.39
N LEU A 264 0.43 3.35 -26.92
CA LEU A 264 0.27 4.53 -27.77
C LEU A 264 1.48 4.74 -28.70
N LEU A 265 2.70 4.50 -28.22
CA LEU A 265 3.93 4.57 -29.01
C LEU A 265 3.99 3.49 -30.10
N ALA A 266 3.34 2.34 -29.89
CA ALA A 266 3.25 1.28 -30.89
C ALA A 266 2.35 1.65 -32.08
N ASP A 267 1.56 2.74 -31.98
CA ASP A 267 0.73 3.31 -33.04
C ASP A 267 -0.14 2.28 -33.78
N ARG A 268 -0.92 1.49 -33.04
CA ARG A 268 -1.75 0.39 -33.57
C ARG A 268 -3.01 0.86 -34.33
N GLY A 269 -3.08 2.16 -34.64
CA GLY A 269 -4.21 2.77 -35.31
C GLY A 269 -5.40 3.12 -34.41
N ASP A 270 -5.16 3.41 -33.12
CA ASP A 270 -6.19 3.84 -32.18
C ASP A 270 -7.02 5.02 -32.73
N THR A 271 -8.32 4.79 -32.85
CA THR A 271 -9.28 5.83 -33.24
C THR A 271 -9.40 6.91 -32.17
N VAL A 272 -10.00 8.04 -32.54
CA VAL A 272 -10.31 9.13 -31.60
C VAL A 272 -11.17 8.63 -30.42
N ASN A 273 -12.19 7.81 -30.70
CA ASN A 273 -13.10 7.32 -29.68
C ASN A 273 -12.44 6.30 -28.74
N GLU A 274 -11.51 5.48 -29.21
CA GLU A 274 -10.68 4.63 -28.34
C GLU A 274 -9.78 5.45 -27.42
N ARG A 275 -9.19 6.54 -27.91
CA ARG A 275 -8.42 7.46 -27.08
C ARG A 275 -9.27 8.13 -26.00
N VAL A 276 -10.48 8.56 -26.35
CA VAL A 276 -11.43 9.10 -25.37
C VAL A 276 -11.87 8.04 -24.36
N LEU A 277 -12.00 6.78 -24.78
CA LEU A 277 -12.29 5.67 -23.88
C LEU A 277 -11.17 5.44 -22.86
N TYR A 278 -9.90 5.55 -23.24
CA TYR A 278 -8.78 5.51 -22.28
C TYR A 278 -8.86 6.67 -21.27
N CYS A 279 -9.18 7.89 -21.73
CA CYS A 279 -9.40 9.03 -20.83
C CYS A 279 -10.55 8.74 -19.84
N TYR A 280 -11.67 8.24 -20.35
CA TYR A 280 -12.82 7.86 -19.52
C TYR A 280 -12.43 6.84 -18.44
N GLU A 281 -11.79 5.73 -18.83
CA GLU A 281 -11.36 4.68 -17.90
C GLU A 281 -10.36 5.18 -16.85
N ALA A 282 -9.42 6.05 -17.24
CA ALA A 282 -8.50 6.68 -16.31
C ALA A 282 -9.23 7.61 -15.33
N SER A 283 -10.19 8.42 -15.81
CA SER A 283 -11.02 9.29 -14.96
C SER A 283 -11.86 8.48 -13.98
N ARG A 284 -12.35 7.31 -14.40
CA ARG A 284 -13.16 6.40 -13.59
C ARG A 284 -12.34 5.82 -12.43
N GLY A 285 -11.11 5.36 -12.71
CA GLY A 285 -10.18 4.91 -11.68
C GLY A 285 -9.77 6.03 -10.71
N MET A 286 -9.42 7.21 -11.22
CA MET A 286 -9.02 8.34 -10.40
C MET A 286 -10.15 8.91 -9.55
N ARG A 287 -11.38 8.93 -10.08
CA ARG A 287 -12.58 9.27 -9.31
C ARG A 287 -12.75 8.34 -8.12
N TYR A 288 -12.63 7.03 -8.34
CA TYR A 288 -12.66 6.04 -7.25
C TYR A 288 -11.59 6.34 -6.19
N LEU A 289 -10.34 6.52 -6.61
CA LEU A 289 -9.22 6.80 -5.71
C LEU A 289 -9.44 8.07 -4.89
N HIS A 290 -9.93 9.15 -5.49
CA HIS A 290 -10.21 10.41 -4.79
C HIS A 290 -11.34 10.28 -3.78
N ILE A 291 -12.38 9.50 -4.08
CA ILE A 291 -13.46 9.18 -3.12
C ILE A 291 -12.91 8.36 -1.94
N GLN A 292 -11.92 7.50 -2.17
CA GLN A 292 -11.20 6.77 -1.11
C GLN A 292 -10.18 7.63 -0.35
N GLY A 293 -10.06 8.92 -0.68
CA GLY A 293 -9.10 9.82 -0.06
C GLY A 293 -7.64 9.56 -0.49
N CYS A 294 -7.42 8.89 -1.61
CA CYS A 294 -6.09 8.67 -2.18
C CYS A 294 -5.70 9.84 -3.09
N ILE A 295 -4.45 10.28 -2.98
CA ILE A 295 -3.79 11.17 -3.94
C ILE A 295 -2.73 10.34 -4.66
N HIS A 296 -2.84 10.21 -5.98
CA HIS A 296 -1.94 9.36 -6.76
C HIS A 296 -0.53 9.95 -6.84
N SER A 297 -0.43 11.26 -7.09
CA SER A 297 0.82 12.05 -7.20
C SER A 297 1.74 11.73 -8.38
N ASP A 298 1.55 10.61 -9.08
CA ASP A 298 2.33 10.27 -10.29
C ASP A 298 1.43 9.76 -11.43
N LEU A 299 0.31 10.44 -11.69
CA LEU A 299 -0.61 10.05 -12.76
C LEU A 299 -0.02 10.42 -14.14
N ALA A 300 0.28 9.41 -14.96
CA ALA A 300 0.79 9.54 -16.32
C ALA A 300 0.50 8.25 -17.13
N SER A 301 0.67 8.29 -18.46
CA SER A 301 0.37 7.15 -19.34
C SER A 301 1.27 5.95 -19.06
N ARG A 302 2.53 6.15 -18.64
CA ARG A 302 3.44 5.08 -18.17
C ARG A 302 2.93 4.32 -16.93
N ASN A 303 2.08 4.97 -16.13
CA ASN A 303 1.49 4.43 -14.90
C ASN A 303 0.02 4.01 -15.10
N CYS A 304 -0.43 3.92 -16.35
CA CYS A 304 -1.70 3.30 -16.72
C CYS A 304 -1.39 1.99 -17.45
N LEU A 305 -1.98 0.87 -17.04
CA LEU A 305 -1.73 -0.45 -17.64
C LEU A 305 -2.98 -0.98 -18.35
N ILE A 306 -2.81 -1.80 -19.39
CA ILE A 306 -3.92 -2.43 -20.12
C ILE A 306 -4.08 -3.89 -19.68
N SER A 307 -5.24 -4.23 -19.10
CA SER A 307 -5.53 -5.57 -18.56
C SER A 307 -5.70 -6.62 -19.67
N ALA A 308 -5.81 -7.89 -19.25
CA ALA A 308 -6.12 -8.99 -20.17
C ALA A 308 -7.50 -8.82 -20.85
N ASP A 309 -8.41 -8.08 -20.23
CA ASP A 309 -9.73 -7.74 -20.79
C ASP A 309 -9.70 -6.44 -21.62
N GLY A 310 -8.51 -5.87 -21.85
CA GLY A 310 -8.29 -4.64 -22.60
C GLY A 310 -8.82 -3.38 -21.91
N ILE A 311 -8.96 -3.43 -20.57
CA ILE A 311 -9.42 -2.32 -19.74
C ILE A 311 -8.21 -1.59 -19.17
N LEU A 312 -8.21 -0.25 -19.22
CA LEU A 312 -7.18 0.57 -18.61
C LEU A 312 -7.30 0.57 -17.08
N LYS A 313 -6.16 0.39 -16.41
CA LYS A 313 -6.02 0.35 -14.95
C LYS A 313 -4.95 1.34 -14.49
N ILE A 314 -5.30 2.18 -13.52
CA ILE A 314 -4.34 3.02 -12.81
C ILE A 314 -3.43 2.14 -11.95
N ALA A 315 -2.11 2.35 -12.06
CA ALA A 315 -1.08 1.57 -11.39
C ALA A 315 0.05 2.47 -10.85
N ASP A 316 0.99 1.85 -10.14
CA ASP A 316 2.13 2.48 -9.45
C ASP A 316 1.75 3.49 -8.36
N PHE A 317 1.56 2.97 -7.16
CA PHE A 317 1.19 3.75 -5.97
C PHE A 317 2.42 4.14 -5.13
N GLY A 318 3.64 4.01 -5.67
CA GLY A 318 4.88 4.22 -4.92
C GLY A 318 5.05 5.64 -4.35
N LEU A 319 4.39 6.63 -4.96
CA LEU A 319 4.36 8.04 -4.52
C LEU A 319 3.00 8.45 -3.94
N SER A 320 2.03 7.55 -3.91
CA SER A 320 0.68 7.83 -3.45
C SER A 320 0.60 7.99 -1.94
N LYS A 321 -0.41 8.75 -1.49
CA LYS A 321 -0.63 9.06 -0.07
C LYS A 321 -2.11 9.15 0.25
N PHE A 322 -2.48 8.83 1.49
CA PHE A 322 -3.81 9.16 1.98
C PHE A 322 -3.90 10.66 2.31
N VAL A 323 -5.05 11.25 2.06
CA VAL A 323 -5.41 12.59 2.53
C VAL A 323 -5.24 12.72 4.05
N ASP A 324 -5.56 11.67 4.80
CA ASP A 324 -5.43 11.66 6.26
C ASP A 324 -3.97 11.62 6.74
N GLU A 325 -3.04 11.07 5.96
CA GLU A 325 -1.60 11.14 6.27
C GLU A 325 -1.05 12.56 6.12
N LEU A 326 -1.75 13.40 5.36
CA LEU A 326 -1.46 14.82 5.28
C LEU A 326 -2.02 15.58 6.50
N ASN A 327 -2.89 14.97 7.34
CA ASN A 327 -3.36 15.54 8.59
C ASN A 327 -2.39 15.20 9.73
N PRO A 328 -1.56 16.15 10.23
CA PRO A 328 -0.51 15.85 11.20
C PRO A 328 -1.09 15.92 12.61
N SER A 329 -1.91 14.95 13.00
CA SER A 329 -2.20 14.70 14.42
C SER A 329 -0.98 14.12 15.16
N THR A 330 0.12 13.81 14.46
CA THR A 330 1.41 13.40 15.05
C THR A 330 2.53 14.45 14.94
N ALA A 331 2.34 15.61 14.25
CA ALA A 331 3.34 16.68 14.22
C ALA A 331 2.73 18.09 13.94
N LYS A 332 2.35 18.82 15.00
CA LYS A 332 2.24 20.29 15.16
C LYS A 332 1.70 21.23 14.03
N LEU A 333 1.21 20.76 12.89
CA LEU A 333 0.69 21.62 11.81
C LEU A 333 -0.60 21.03 11.24
N LYS A 334 -1.76 21.40 11.79
CA LYS A 334 -3.07 21.03 11.23
C LYS A 334 -3.14 21.43 9.74
N ILE A 335 -3.13 20.48 8.82
CA ILE A 335 -3.44 20.74 7.41
C ILE A 335 -4.98 20.72 7.33
N PRO A 336 -5.66 21.84 7.03
CA PRO A 336 -7.13 21.86 6.96
C PRO A 336 -7.61 21.00 5.80
N ILE A 337 -8.83 20.44 5.86
CA ILE A 337 -9.52 19.71 4.77
C ILE A 337 -9.39 20.43 3.40
N ARG A 338 -9.38 21.77 3.42
CA ARG A 338 -9.16 22.61 2.24
C ARG A 338 -7.79 22.39 1.56
N LYS A 339 -6.71 22.14 2.31
CA LYS A 339 -5.37 21.87 1.76
C LYS A 339 -5.26 20.45 1.17
N ALA A 340 -5.98 19.47 1.70
CA ALA A 340 -6.05 18.13 1.10
C ALA A 340 -6.81 18.16 -0.25
N GLN A 341 -7.93 18.89 -0.32
CA GLN A 341 -8.64 19.15 -1.57
C GLN A 341 -7.74 19.87 -2.60
N ILE A 342 -6.90 20.81 -2.14
CA ILE A 342 -5.89 21.49 -2.97
C ILE A 342 -4.86 20.51 -3.55
N ILE A 343 -4.48 19.46 -2.82
CA ILE A 343 -3.51 18.46 -3.30
C ILE A 343 -4.18 17.44 -4.21
N GLN A 344 -5.41 16.99 -3.93
CA GLN A 344 -6.17 16.18 -4.91
C GLN A 344 -6.29 16.88 -6.27
N LYS A 345 -6.41 18.21 -6.29
CA LYS A 345 -6.44 18.99 -7.54
C LYS A 345 -5.11 18.93 -8.33
N SER A 346 -3.98 18.50 -7.76
CA SER A 346 -2.75 18.26 -8.54
C SER A 346 -2.89 17.04 -9.46
N ASP A 347 -3.57 15.98 -9.01
CA ASP A 347 -3.87 14.83 -9.87
C ASP A 347 -4.77 15.24 -11.06
N VAL A 348 -5.67 16.21 -10.87
CA VAL A 348 -6.51 16.74 -11.97
C VAL A 348 -5.65 17.49 -13.00
N TRP A 349 -4.60 18.18 -12.57
CA TRP A 349 -3.64 18.79 -13.49
C TRP A 349 -2.89 17.71 -14.28
N ALA A 350 -2.35 16.72 -13.57
CA ALA A 350 -1.66 15.57 -14.15
C ALA A 350 -2.58 14.79 -15.11
N TYR A 351 -3.87 14.71 -14.82
CA TYR A 351 -4.86 14.11 -15.71
C TYR A 351 -5.00 14.87 -17.04
N GLY A 352 -4.93 16.20 -17.03
CA GLY A 352 -4.84 16.98 -18.27
C GLY A 352 -3.58 16.65 -19.07
N VAL A 353 -2.44 16.42 -18.40
CA VAL A 353 -1.19 15.96 -19.04
C VAL A 353 -1.38 14.55 -19.63
N LEU A 354 -2.01 13.63 -18.90
CA LEU A 354 -2.35 12.29 -19.38
C LEU A 354 -3.22 12.35 -20.65
N ILE A 355 -4.26 13.19 -20.68
CA ILE A 355 -5.08 13.38 -21.89
C ILE A 355 -4.19 13.87 -23.05
N PHE A 356 -3.29 14.81 -22.80
CA PHE A 356 -2.33 15.25 -23.83
C PHE A 356 -1.46 14.08 -24.33
N GLU A 357 -0.87 13.27 -23.43
CA GLU A 357 -0.06 12.10 -23.81
C GLU A 357 -0.87 11.11 -24.66
N ILE A 358 -2.13 10.84 -24.29
CA ILE A 358 -3.04 9.97 -25.04
C ILE A 358 -3.25 10.46 -26.48
N PHE A 359 -3.53 11.75 -26.66
CA PHE A 359 -3.73 12.30 -27.99
C PHE A 359 -2.42 12.51 -28.76
N ASN A 360 -1.30 12.66 -28.05
CA ASN A 360 0.04 12.85 -28.60
C ASN A 360 0.83 11.53 -28.77
N LYS A 361 0.13 10.39 -28.82
CA LYS A 361 0.73 9.05 -29.04
C LYS A 361 1.85 8.70 -28.05
N GLY A 362 1.66 9.03 -26.78
CA GLY A 362 2.64 8.77 -25.71
C GLY A 362 3.78 9.79 -25.62
N GLY A 363 3.82 10.80 -26.50
CA GLY A 363 4.84 11.85 -26.43
C GLY A 363 4.63 12.78 -25.23
N MET A 364 5.62 12.86 -24.34
CA MET A 364 5.61 13.74 -23.18
C MET A 364 5.74 15.22 -23.58
N PRO A 365 5.05 16.16 -22.92
CA PRO A 365 5.30 17.59 -23.12
C PRO A 365 6.73 17.97 -22.72
N TRP A 366 7.40 18.80 -23.52
CA TRP A 366 8.73 19.35 -23.20
C TRP A 366 8.67 20.27 -21.96
N PRO A 367 9.78 20.44 -21.21
CA PRO A 367 9.81 21.37 -20.08
C PRO A 367 9.51 22.80 -20.54
N GLY A 368 8.44 23.41 -20.04
CA GLY A 368 8.04 24.76 -20.41
C GLY A 368 6.53 24.96 -20.31
N ASP A 369 5.98 25.71 -21.27
CA ASP A 369 4.54 25.96 -21.37
C ASP A 369 3.77 24.71 -21.77
N MET A 370 2.54 24.58 -21.26
CA MET A 370 1.66 23.48 -21.62
C MET A 370 1.36 23.52 -23.13
N PRO A 371 1.69 22.45 -23.89
CA PRO A 371 1.54 22.47 -25.33
C PRO A 371 0.08 22.50 -25.75
N ALA A 372 -0.16 23.02 -26.96
CA ALA A 372 -1.45 22.87 -27.62
C ALA A 372 -1.73 21.37 -27.85
N LEU A 373 -2.96 20.94 -27.58
CA LEU A 373 -3.37 19.57 -27.86
C LEU A 373 -3.34 19.29 -29.38
N PRO A 374 -2.95 18.08 -29.80
CA PRO A 374 -2.90 17.69 -31.21
C PRO A 374 -4.21 17.98 -31.95
N GLU A 375 -4.13 18.29 -33.25
CA GLU A 375 -5.29 18.67 -34.07
C GLU A 375 -6.42 17.64 -34.05
N ILE A 376 -6.06 16.35 -34.07
CA ILE A 376 -6.96 15.20 -33.97
C ILE A 376 -7.83 15.19 -32.70
N THR A 377 -7.44 15.94 -31.66
CA THR A 377 -8.20 16.01 -30.40
C THR A 377 -9.52 16.76 -30.62
N PRO A 378 -10.69 16.18 -30.29
CA PRO A 378 -11.97 16.86 -30.42
C PRO A 378 -12.02 18.17 -29.63
N ALA A 379 -12.72 19.18 -30.17
CA ALA A 379 -12.84 20.50 -29.53
C ALA A 379 -13.45 20.42 -28.12
N THR A 380 -14.40 19.50 -27.91
CA THR A 380 -15.00 19.20 -26.61
C THR A 380 -13.97 18.66 -25.61
N ILE A 381 -13.07 17.77 -26.04
CA ILE A 381 -11.99 17.23 -25.22
C ILE A 381 -10.95 18.32 -24.91
N LYS A 382 -10.61 19.18 -25.88
CA LYS A 382 -9.75 20.37 -25.64
C LYS A 382 -10.34 21.29 -24.56
N ALA A 383 -11.66 21.48 -24.57
CA ALA A 383 -12.36 22.26 -23.56
C ALA A 383 -12.40 21.59 -22.17
N LEU A 384 -12.35 20.26 -22.09
CA LEU A 384 -12.16 19.57 -20.81
C LEU A 384 -10.75 19.82 -20.26
N VAL A 385 -9.72 19.67 -21.10
CA VAL A 385 -8.33 19.86 -20.68
C VAL A 385 -8.07 21.29 -20.20
N SER A 386 -8.67 22.30 -20.83
CA SER A 386 -8.56 23.68 -20.34
C SER A 386 -9.16 23.88 -18.95
N LYS A 387 -10.18 23.09 -18.56
CA LYS A 387 -10.72 23.07 -17.18
C LYS A 387 -9.81 22.33 -16.20
N CYS A 388 -9.03 21.36 -16.66
CA CYS A 388 -8.01 20.68 -15.85
C CYS A 388 -6.81 21.59 -15.53
N TRP A 389 -6.40 22.43 -16.48
CA TRP A 389 -5.25 23.34 -16.34
C TRP A 389 -5.60 24.73 -15.80
N VAL A 390 -6.74 24.87 -15.12
CA VAL A 390 -7.07 26.11 -14.41
C VAL A 390 -6.15 26.26 -13.19
N VAL A 391 -5.47 27.40 -13.08
CA VAL A 391 -4.57 27.71 -11.94
C VAL A 391 -5.35 27.85 -10.63
N ASP A 392 -6.51 28.49 -10.69
CA ASP A 392 -7.43 28.63 -9.55
C ASP A 392 -8.02 27.25 -9.16
N LEU A 393 -7.55 26.71 -8.03
CA LEU A 393 -7.89 25.37 -7.56
C LEU A 393 -9.38 25.18 -7.24
N GLN A 394 -10.10 26.26 -6.93
CA GLN A 394 -11.54 26.20 -6.67
C GLN A 394 -12.35 26.09 -7.97
N LYS A 395 -11.79 26.60 -9.07
CA LYS A 395 -12.41 26.58 -10.40
C LYS A 395 -11.93 25.40 -11.26
N ARG A 396 -10.77 24.83 -10.94
CA ARG A 396 -10.29 23.60 -11.57
C ARG A 396 -11.34 22.52 -11.39
N THR A 397 -11.57 21.73 -12.43
CA THR A 397 -12.59 20.67 -12.43
C THR A 397 -12.30 19.55 -11.41
N THR A 398 -13.23 18.62 -11.20
CA THR A 398 -13.06 17.41 -10.38
C THR A 398 -13.08 16.15 -11.25
N PHE A 399 -12.61 15.01 -10.72
CA PHE A 399 -12.77 13.74 -11.43
C PHE A 399 -14.23 13.30 -11.58
N ASP A 400 -15.14 13.72 -10.71
CA ASP A 400 -16.59 13.52 -10.91
C ASP A 400 -17.09 14.24 -12.17
N GLU A 401 -16.70 15.50 -12.35
CA GLU A 401 -17.05 16.30 -13.53
C GLU A 401 -16.37 15.77 -14.79
N CYS A 402 -15.08 15.41 -14.72
CA CYS A 402 -14.36 14.78 -15.83
C CYS A 402 -15.02 13.47 -16.27
N TYR A 403 -15.34 12.60 -15.31
CA TYR A 403 -16.03 11.34 -15.57
C TYR A 403 -17.37 11.60 -16.26
N GLN A 404 -18.20 12.48 -15.70
CA GLN A 404 -19.56 12.69 -16.23
C GLN A 404 -19.50 13.20 -17.66
N PHE A 405 -18.62 14.18 -17.91
CA PHE A 405 -18.40 14.73 -19.25
C PHE A 405 -17.97 13.65 -20.25
N LEU A 406 -17.04 12.77 -19.88
CA LEU A 406 -16.55 11.71 -20.76
C LEU A 406 -17.58 10.60 -20.95
N SER A 407 -18.37 10.28 -19.93
CA SER A 407 -19.51 9.36 -20.03
C SER A 407 -20.52 9.86 -21.05
N ASP A 408 -20.93 11.13 -20.94
CA ASP A 408 -21.89 11.76 -21.86
C ASP A 408 -21.34 11.81 -23.30
N TYR A 409 -20.05 12.11 -23.46
CA TYR A 409 -19.38 12.08 -24.77
C TYR A 409 -19.42 10.68 -25.38
N LEU A 410 -19.01 9.65 -24.64
CA LEU A 410 -18.97 8.28 -25.16
C LEU A 410 -20.36 7.72 -25.44
N SER A 411 -21.36 8.03 -24.61
CA SER A 411 -22.75 7.66 -24.86
C SER A 411 -23.27 8.27 -26.17
N SER A 412 -22.96 9.54 -26.43
CA SER A 412 -23.38 10.23 -27.67
C SER A 412 -22.63 9.78 -28.93
N HIS A 413 -21.43 9.21 -28.80
CA HIS A 413 -20.60 8.72 -29.92
C HIS A 413 -20.48 7.19 -29.94
N SER A 414 -21.38 6.47 -29.27
CA SER A 414 -21.30 5.01 -29.07
C SER A 414 -21.33 4.21 -30.38
N THR A 415 -21.93 4.74 -31.44
CA THR A 415 -22.01 4.13 -32.78
C THR A 415 -20.78 4.38 -33.65
N GLU A 416 -19.86 5.24 -33.22
CA GLU A 416 -18.66 5.62 -33.97
C GLU A 416 -17.43 4.79 -33.60
N PHE A 417 -17.59 3.80 -32.72
CA PHE A 417 -16.53 2.85 -32.42
C PHE A 417 -16.32 1.87 -33.57
N PRO A 418 -15.08 1.43 -33.82
CA PRO A 418 -14.85 0.31 -34.71
C PRO A 418 -15.48 -0.98 -34.12
N ALA A 419 -15.67 -1.98 -34.97
CA ALA A 419 -16.09 -3.30 -34.51
C ALA A 419 -15.13 -3.83 -33.43
N ILE A 420 -15.64 -4.60 -32.46
CA ILE A 420 -14.89 -5.00 -31.26
C ILE A 420 -13.56 -5.67 -31.62
N GLU A 421 -13.56 -6.56 -32.59
CA GLU A 421 -12.37 -7.27 -33.08
C GLU A 421 -11.32 -6.34 -33.72
N LYS A 422 -11.71 -5.13 -34.13
CA LYS A 422 -10.84 -4.12 -34.73
C LYS A 422 -10.31 -3.09 -33.74
N LEU A 423 -10.71 -3.14 -32.47
CA LEU A 423 -10.16 -2.27 -31.43
C LEU A 423 -8.63 -2.48 -31.35
N ALA A 424 -7.87 -1.39 -31.23
CA ALA A 424 -6.41 -1.40 -31.19
C ALA A 424 -5.87 -2.29 -30.06
N VAL A 425 -6.53 -2.30 -28.89
CA VAL A 425 -6.16 -3.18 -27.76
C VAL A 425 -6.28 -4.67 -28.10
N ASN A 426 -7.18 -5.06 -28.99
CA ASN A 426 -7.36 -6.46 -29.41
C ASN A 426 -6.27 -6.95 -30.38
N GLN A 427 -5.38 -6.05 -30.83
CA GLN A 427 -4.18 -6.42 -31.57
C GLN A 427 -3.02 -6.82 -30.64
N ILE A 428 -3.17 -6.65 -29.31
CA ILE A 428 -2.12 -6.97 -28.33
C ILE A 428 -2.22 -8.43 -27.92
N SER A 429 -1.09 -9.14 -27.95
CA SER A 429 -1.04 -10.56 -27.55
C SER A 429 -1.45 -10.75 -26.09
N GLY A 430 -2.48 -11.56 -25.86
CA GLY A 430 -2.99 -11.87 -24.52
C GLY A 430 -4.00 -10.85 -23.99
N VAL A 431 -4.44 -9.89 -24.81
CA VAL A 431 -5.52 -8.95 -24.51
C VAL A 431 -6.75 -9.31 -25.34
N GLN A 432 -7.92 -9.31 -24.71
CA GLN A 432 -9.21 -9.57 -25.35
C GLN A 432 -10.31 -8.71 -24.71
N ARG A 433 -10.55 -7.55 -25.31
CA ARG A 433 -11.69 -6.69 -25.02
C ARG A 433 -12.94 -7.18 -25.76
N THR A 434 -14.04 -7.31 -25.02
CA THR A 434 -15.31 -7.86 -25.54
C THR A 434 -16.42 -6.83 -25.70
N PHE A 435 -16.21 -5.59 -25.25
CA PHE A 435 -17.14 -4.48 -25.41
C PHE A 435 -16.37 -3.16 -25.57
N ALA A 436 -16.91 -2.21 -26.34
CA ALA A 436 -16.27 -0.90 -26.52
C ALA A 436 -16.49 -0.04 -25.26
N PHE A 437 -17.74 0.31 -24.98
CA PHE A 437 -18.13 1.14 -23.86
C PHE A 437 -19.35 0.54 -23.17
N LYS A 438 -19.33 0.52 -21.83
CA LYS A 438 -20.46 0.09 -21.01
C LYS A 438 -20.64 1.10 -19.88
N GLU A 439 -21.79 1.76 -19.85
CA GLU A 439 -22.16 2.61 -18.75
C GLU A 439 -22.68 1.77 -17.57
N ASP A 440 -22.24 2.08 -16.35
CA ASP A 440 -22.82 1.55 -15.11
C ASP A 440 -23.40 2.68 -14.25
N PRO A 441 -24.71 2.93 -14.34
CA PRO A 441 -25.38 3.96 -13.55
C PRO A 441 -25.40 3.69 -12.03
N SER A 442 -25.05 2.48 -11.60
CA SER A 442 -25.02 2.10 -10.18
C SER A 442 -23.67 2.34 -9.51
N GLU A 443 -22.64 2.61 -10.29
CA GLU A 443 -21.26 2.63 -9.86
C GLU A 443 -20.97 3.66 -8.76
N LEU A 444 -21.35 4.92 -8.93
CA LEU A 444 -21.13 5.98 -7.94
C LEU A 444 -21.69 5.60 -6.57
N ARG A 445 -22.90 5.03 -6.54
CA ARG A 445 -23.53 4.55 -5.31
C ARG A 445 -22.76 3.39 -4.68
N ASN A 446 -22.16 2.52 -5.50
CA ASN A 446 -21.34 1.41 -5.01
C ASN A 446 -20.00 1.91 -4.46
N ILE A 447 -19.35 2.86 -5.13
CA ILE A 447 -18.09 3.47 -4.68
C ILE A 447 -18.28 4.22 -3.35
N GLN A 448 -19.36 4.99 -3.21
CA GLN A 448 -19.63 5.74 -1.98
C GLN A 448 -19.90 4.83 -0.78
N LYS A 449 -20.51 3.65 -0.98
CA LYS A 449 -20.70 2.66 0.09
C LYS A 449 -19.39 2.09 0.62
N THR A 450 -18.36 2.02 -0.22
CA THR A 450 -17.03 1.52 0.14
C THR A 450 -16.07 2.63 0.58
N ALA A 451 -16.49 3.90 0.56
CA ALA A 451 -15.66 5.02 0.98
C ALA A 451 -15.21 4.87 2.44
N ARG A 452 -13.90 5.05 2.68
CA ARG A 452 -13.34 5.14 4.04
C ARG A 452 -14.09 6.21 4.85
N ARG A 453 -14.58 5.84 6.04
CA ARG A 453 -15.06 6.82 7.02
C ARG A 453 -13.84 7.44 7.70
N PRO A 454 -13.76 8.77 7.87
CA PRO A 454 -12.68 9.39 8.61
C PRO A 454 -12.65 8.80 10.04
N THR A 455 -11.48 8.40 10.50
CA THR A 455 -11.24 7.93 11.88
C THR A 455 -11.37 9.09 12.85
N THR A 456 -12.60 9.49 13.16
CA THR A 456 -12.88 10.43 14.25
C THR A 456 -12.78 9.70 15.59
N THR A 457 -11.57 9.55 16.13
CA THR A 457 -11.37 9.55 17.59
C THR A 457 -11.08 10.96 18.05
N ALA A 458 -12.01 11.87 17.79
CA ALA A 458 -12.17 13.07 18.60
C ALA A 458 -13.48 12.85 19.33
N ARG A 459 -13.42 12.60 20.65
CA ARG A 459 -14.59 12.71 21.52
C ARG A 459 -15.18 14.10 21.26
N GLU A 460 -16.37 14.14 20.69
CA GLU A 460 -17.18 15.35 20.70
C GLU A 460 -17.49 15.65 22.17
N GLU A 461 -16.83 16.67 22.72
CA GLU A 461 -17.38 17.37 23.89
C GLU A 461 -18.69 18.01 23.41
N THR A 462 -19.79 17.35 23.70
CA THR A 462 -21.13 17.93 23.65
C THR A 462 -21.15 19.16 24.54
N VAL A 463 -21.07 20.34 23.93
CA VAL A 463 -21.47 21.59 24.56
C VAL A 463 -23.00 21.54 24.67
N GLU A 464 -23.49 21.07 25.82
CA GLU A 464 -24.87 21.28 26.23
C GLU A 464 -25.13 22.79 26.29
N THR A 465 -25.88 23.28 25.31
CA THR A 465 -26.47 24.61 25.35
C THR A 465 -27.62 24.60 26.36
N GLY A 466 -27.28 24.89 27.62
CA GLY A 466 -28.25 25.16 28.67
C GLY A 466 -29.10 26.38 28.30
N LYS A 467 -30.35 26.15 27.89
CA LYS A 467 -31.42 27.15 27.88
C LYS A 467 -31.69 27.56 29.34
N GLN A 468 -31.14 28.69 29.77
CA GLN A 468 -31.65 29.40 30.95
C GLN A 468 -32.62 30.49 30.51
N ASN A 469 -33.90 30.18 30.69
CA ASN A 469 -34.94 31.17 30.97
C ASN A 469 -34.55 31.95 32.22
N SER A 470 -34.44 33.27 32.14
CA SER A 470 -34.63 34.10 33.33
C SER A 470 -35.41 35.36 33.01
N ARG A 471 -36.55 35.44 33.69
CA ARG A 471 -37.47 36.56 33.76
C ARG A 471 -36.77 37.79 34.32
N THR A 472 -37.15 38.93 33.77
CA THR A 472 -37.07 40.26 34.37
C THR A 472 -37.43 40.25 35.85
N LYS A 473 -36.55 40.82 36.69
CA LYS A 473 -36.93 41.59 37.87
C LYS A 473 -35.83 42.62 38.20
N SER A 474 -36.29 43.86 38.24
CA SER A 474 -35.68 45.05 38.84
C SER A 474 -35.05 44.77 40.21
N ASN A 475 -33.88 45.34 40.52
CA ASN A 475 -33.79 46.64 41.21
C ASN A 475 -32.36 47.00 41.58
N HIS A 476 -32.08 48.30 41.43
CA HIS A 476 -31.31 49.17 42.33
C HIS A 476 -30.05 48.63 43.03
N HIS A 477 -28.91 49.27 42.73
CA HIS A 477 -28.27 50.31 43.54
C HIS A 477 -26.74 50.18 43.62
N ARG A 478 -26.08 51.30 43.27
CA ARG A 478 -24.79 51.83 43.77
C ARG A 478 -23.52 51.00 43.51
N ARG A 479 -22.33 51.58 43.36
CA ARG A 479 -21.76 52.89 42.97
C ARG A 479 -20.26 52.69 43.19
N LYS A 480 -19.43 53.39 42.40
CA LYS A 480 -17.95 53.55 42.52
C LYS A 480 -17.16 52.36 41.98
N GLY A 481 -16.16 52.51 41.12
CA GLY A 481 -15.43 53.69 40.65
C GLY A 481 -13.93 53.34 40.57
N VAL A 482 -13.16 54.17 39.83
CA VAL A 482 -11.68 54.24 39.76
C VAL A 482 -11.10 53.26 38.72
N SER A 483 -10.79 53.62 37.47
CA SER A 483 -9.87 54.62 36.83
C SER A 483 -8.75 53.84 36.09
N LYS A 484 -8.73 53.87 34.75
CA LYS A 484 -7.79 54.64 33.90
C LYS A 484 -6.30 54.38 34.17
N LEU A 485 -5.63 53.82 33.15
CA LEU A 485 -4.26 54.10 32.65
C LEU A 485 -4.15 53.35 31.30
N THR A 486 -4.41 54.00 30.15
CA THR A 486 -3.46 54.68 29.24
C THR A 486 -2.38 53.77 28.62
N ASN A 487 -2.55 53.54 27.31
CA ASN A 487 -1.59 53.52 26.20
C ASN A 487 -0.12 53.18 26.48
N LEU A 488 0.42 52.26 25.68
CA LEU A 488 1.59 52.52 24.82
C LEU A 488 1.68 51.41 23.74
N GLU A 489 1.71 51.90 22.50
CA GLU A 489 2.25 51.35 21.22
C GLU A 489 2.00 49.88 20.80
#